data_AF-A0A817S9H3-F1
#
_entry.id   AF-A0A817S9H3-F1
#
_cell.length_a   1.000
_cell.length_b   1.000
_cell.length_c   1.000
_cell.angle_alpha   90.00
_cell.angle_beta   90.00
_cell.angle_gamma   90.00
#
_symmetry.space_group_name_H-M   'P 1'
#
loop_
_entity.id
_entity.type
_entity.pdbx_description
1 polymer ?
#
loop_
_entity_poly.entity_id
_entity_poly.type
_entity_poly.pdbx_seq_one_letter_code
_entity_poly.pdbx_strand_id
1 'polypeptide(L)'
;MRRCGIAHKYKVKIKDFQRMVFTHLMCFILLTMPSAIHKLYNSVTIYHSKDLLRREWEKLCLCIVCVLWFANDASGFYIYSLSSKKFRREFLASIPRFKPYWLKEKRRYLPRFIAVN
;
A
#
# COMPACT_ATOMS: atom_id res chain seq x y z
N MET A 1 20.37 17.21 30.90
CA MET A 1 18.98 16.68 30.80
C MET A 1 18.49 16.54 29.35
N ARG A 2 19.09 15.69 28.49
CA ARG A 2 18.66 15.50 27.07
C ARG A 2 18.14 14.10 26.72
N ARG A 3 18.16 13.14 27.65
CA ARG A 3 17.79 11.74 27.37
C ARG A 3 16.27 11.51 27.27
N CYS A 4 15.45 12.35 27.92
CA CYS A 4 13.99 12.17 27.95
C CYS A 4 13.32 12.44 26.58
N GLY A 5 13.83 13.41 25.81
CA GLY A 5 13.27 13.76 24.49
C GLY A 5 13.51 12.71 23.41
N ILE A 6 14.54 11.87 23.56
CA ILE A 6 14.90 10.85 22.58
C ILE A 6 13.90 9.68 22.66
N ALA A 7 13.67 9.13 23.87
CA ALA A 7 12.74 8.03 24.09
C ALA A 7 11.30 8.37 23.67
N HIS A 8 10.85 9.60 23.92
CA HIS A 8 9.52 10.06 23.50
C HIS A 8 9.38 10.14 21.97
N LYS A 9 10.43 10.56 21.26
CA LYS A 9 10.45 10.64 19.79
C LYS A 9 10.38 9.26 19.13
N TYR A 10 11.05 8.26 19.72
CA TYR A 10 10.98 6.87 19.25
C TYR A 10 9.62 6.23 19.54
N LYS A 11 9.03 6.46 20.73
CA LYS A 11 7.67 5.98 21.05
C LYS A 11 6.59 6.51 20.09
N VAL A 12 6.66 7.78 19.70
CA VAL A 12 5.69 8.38 18.76
C VAL A 12 5.83 7.76 17.36
N LYS A 13 7.06 7.56 16.87
CA LYS A 13 7.30 6.89 15.58
C LYS A 13 6.80 5.45 15.53
N ILE A 14 6.90 4.71 16.63
CA ILE A 14 6.41 3.31 16.70
C ILE A 14 4.88 3.27 16.61
N LYS A 15 4.18 4.18 17.30
CA LYS A 15 2.71 4.26 17.23
C LYS A 15 2.21 4.61 15.83
N ASP A 16 2.87 5.53 15.13
CA ASP A 16 2.50 5.91 13.76
C ASP A 16 2.73 4.75 12.77
N PHE A 17 3.82 4.00 12.95
CA PHE A 17 4.11 2.81 12.16
C PHE A 17 3.09 1.69 12.43
N GLN A 18 2.76 1.42 13.69
CA GLN A 18 1.73 0.44 14.06
C GLN A 18 0.37 0.81 13.47
N ARG A 19 -0.02 2.09 13.50
CA ARG A 19 -1.25 2.57 12.87
C ARG A 19 -1.24 2.35 11.36
N MET A 20 -0.15 2.67 10.68
CA MET A 20 -0.02 2.45 9.23
C MET A 20 -0.18 0.96 8.88
N VAL A 21 0.52 0.07 9.60
CA VAL A 21 0.43 -1.38 9.39
C VAL A 21 -0.99 -1.88 9.66
N PHE A 22 -1.61 -1.42 10.75
CA PHE A 22 -2.97 -1.80 11.09
C PHE A 22 -3.98 -1.34 10.01
N THR A 23 -3.90 -0.10 9.55
CA THR A 23 -4.75 0.41 8.47
C THR A 23 -4.55 -0.39 7.18
N HIS A 24 -3.31 -0.72 6.82
CA HIS A 24 -3.02 -1.55 5.66
C HIS A 24 -3.63 -2.95 5.79
N LEU A 25 -3.49 -3.57 6.96
CA LEU A 25 -4.07 -4.89 7.24
C LEU A 25 -5.59 -4.87 7.13
N MET A 26 -6.25 -3.84 7.68
CA MET A 26 -7.71 -3.70 7.60
C MET A 26 -8.18 -3.48 6.16
N CYS A 27 -7.51 -2.62 5.39
CA CYS A 27 -7.82 -2.44 3.97
C CYS A 27 -7.62 -3.74 3.19
N PHE A 28 -6.52 -4.46 3.43
CA PHE A 28 -6.26 -5.74 2.79
C PHE A 28 -7.37 -6.75 3.07
N ILE A 29 -7.78 -6.92 4.33
CA ILE A 29 -8.87 -7.84 4.70
C ILE A 29 -10.17 -7.45 4.01
N LEU A 30 -10.57 -6.17 4.08
CA LEU A 30 -11.83 -5.71 3.49
C LEU A 30 -11.89 -5.89 1.97
N LEU A 31 -10.76 -5.73 1.27
CA LEU A 31 -10.70 -5.82 -0.18
C LEU A 31 -10.50 -7.27 -0.67
N THR A 32 -9.83 -8.13 0.10
CA THR A 32 -9.57 -9.52 -0.29
C THR A 32 -10.67 -10.49 0.14
N MET A 33 -11.38 -10.22 1.24
CA MET A 33 -12.42 -11.11 1.77
C MET A 33 -13.54 -11.37 0.75
N PRO A 34 -14.08 -10.39 0.00
CA PRO A 34 -15.11 -10.65 -1.02
C PRO A 34 -14.63 -11.59 -2.12
N SER A 35 -13.34 -11.48 -2.50
CA SER A 35 -12.71 -12.37 -3.47
C SER A 35 -12.65 -13.82 -2.98
N ALA A 36 -12.29 -14.01 -1.71
CA ALA A 36 -12.22 -15.33 -1.09
C ALA A 36 -13.61 -15.98 -0.99
N ILE A 37 -14.62 -15.21 -0.55
CA ILE A 37 -16.01 -15.67 -0.47
C ILE A 37 -16.53 -16.09 -1.84
N HIS A 38 -16.30 -15.28 -2.87
CA HIS A 38 -16.75 -15.58 -4.23
C HIS A 38 -16.11 -16.86 -4.79
N LYS A 39 -14.80 -17.06 -4.57
CA LYS A 39 -14.11 -18.30 -4.97
C LYS A 39 -14.64 -19.52 -4.22
N LEU A 40 -14.84 -19.40 -2.91
CA LEU A 40 -15.38 -20.49 -2.09
C LEU A 40 -16.79 -20.87 -2.57
N TYR A 41 -17.65 -19.87 -2.75
CA TYR A 41 -19.01 -20.05 -3.27
C TYR A 41 -19.02 -20.75 -4.64
N ASN A 42 -18.16 -20.33 -5.56
CA ASN A 42 -18.05 -20.97 -6.88
C ASN A 42 -17.54 -22.40 -6.80
N SER A 43 -16.60 -22.70 -5.89
CA SER A 43 -16.11 -24.07 -5.71
C SER A 43 -17.19 -25.04 -5.20
N VAL A 44 -18.06 -24.57 -4.31
CA VAL A 44 -19.17 -25.37 -3.76
C VAL A 44 -20.30 -25.53 -4.77
N THR A 45 -20.56 -24.53 -5.61
CA THR A 45 -21.72 -24.50 -6.51
C THR A 45 -21.42 -24.95 -7.95
N ILE A 46 -20.21 -25.46 -8.22
CA ILE A 46 -19.74 -25.74 -9.59
C ILE A 46 -20.57 -26.80 -10.32
N TYR A 47 -21.14 -27.77 -9.58
CA TYR A 47 -21.94 -28.86 -10.12
C TYR A 47 -23.45 -28.62 -10.06
N HIS A 48 -23.89 -27.48 -9.52
CA HIS A 48 -25.32 -27.15 -9.48
C HIS A 48 -25.73 -26.43 -10.76
N SER A 49 -26.85 -26.87 -11.36
CA SER A 49 -27.52 -26.10 -12.40
C SER A 49 -27.97 -24.75 -11.82
N LYS A 50 -27.53 -23.67 -12.47
CA LYS A 50 -27.82 -22.29 -12.04
C LYS A 50 -28.81 -21.64 -12.99
N ASP A 51 -29.86 -21.05 -12.43
CA ASP A 51 -30.82 -20.23 -13.15
C ASP A 51 -30.16 -19.02 -13.83
N LEU A 52 -30.80 -18.51 -14.88
CA LEU A 52 -30.29 -17.38 -15.67
C LEU A 52 -30.01 -16.14 -14.79
N LEU A 53 -30.96 -15.79 -13.92
CA LEU A 53 -30.82 -14.67 -12.98
C LEU A 53 -29.62 -14.85 -12.05
N ARG A 54 -29.39 -16.07 -11.57
CA ARG A 54 -28.29 -16.38 -10.66
C ARG A 54 -26.92 -16.26 -11.36
N ARG A 55 -26.84 -16.66 -12.63
CA ARG A 55 -25.63 -16.47 -13.44
C ARG A 55 -25.31 -15.00 -13.68
N GLU A 56 -26.31 -14.18 -13.99
CA GLU A 56 -26.08 -12.73 -14.18
C GLU A 56 -25.66 -12.04 -12.89
N TRP A 57 -26.24 -12.45 -11.75
CA TRP A 57 -25.80 -11.97 -10.44
C TRP A 57 -24.35 -12.34 -10.13
N GLU A 58 -23.95 -13.58 -10.40
CA GLU A 58 -22.56 -14.03 -10.21
C GLU A 58 -21.56 -13.27 -11.09
N LYS A 59 -21.92 -12.96 -12.35
CA LYS A 59 -21.09 -12.12 -13.22
C LYS A 59 -20.90 -10.71 -12.63
N LEU A 60 -21.96 -10.11 -12.09
CA LEU A 60 -21.88 -8.82 -11.44
C LEU A 60 -21.00 -8.87 -10.18
N CYS A 61 -21.15 -9.90 -9.35
CA CYS A 61 -20.27 -10.13 -8.20
C CYS A 61 -18.81 -10.29 -8.63
N LEU A 62 -18.53 -11.01 -9.72
CA LEU A 62 -17.19 -11.16 -10.27
C LEU A 62 -16.61 -9.81 -10.71
N CYS A 63 -17.39 -8.97 -11.39
CA CYS A 63 -16.95 -7.61 -11.76
C CYS A 63 -16.58 -6.77 -10.53
N ILE A 64 -17.41 -6.81 -9.47
CA ILE A 64 -17.12 -6.11 -8.21
C ILE A 64 -15.82 -6.63 -7.59
N VAL A 65 -15.63 -7.95 -7.55
CA VAL A 65 -14.41 -8.59 -7.04
C VAL A 65 -13.17 -8.14 -7.83
N CYS A 66 -13.25 -8.07 -9.16
CA CYS A 66 -12.16 -7.57 -9.99
C CYS A 66 -11.81 -6.12 -9.65
N VAL A 67 -12.81 -5.24 -9.50
CA VAL A 67 -12.60 -3.84 -9.12
C VAL A 67 -11.95 -3.72 -7.73
N LEU A 68 -12.41 -4.52 -6.77
CA LEU A 68 -11.82 -4.55 -5.43
C LEU A 68 -10.37 -5.01 -5.44
N TRP A 69 -10.03 -5.94 -6.34
CA TRP A 69 -8.66 -6.43 -6.47
C TRP A 69 -7.72 -5.35 -7.02
N PHE A 70 -8.12 -4.62 -8.06
CA PHE A 70 -7.38 -3.45 -8.53
C PHE A 70 -7.27 -2.35 -7.46
N ALA A 71 -8.33 -2.12 -6.70
CA ALA A 71 -8.32 -1.17 -5.60
C ALA A 71 -7.34 -1.59 -4.49
N ASN A 72 -7.22 -2.89 -4.21
CA ASN A 72 -6.27 -3.43 -3.24
C ASN A 72 -4.83 -3.14 -3.66
N ASP A 73 -4.49 -3.43 -4.91
CA ASP A 73 -3.14 -3.20 -5.44
C ASP A 73 -2.78 -1.71 -5.43
N ALA A 74 -3.74 -0.83 -5.76
CA ALA A 74 -3.55 0.62 -5.67
C ALA A 74 -3.45 1.12 -4.22
N SER A 75 -4.22 0.53 -3.29
CA SER A 75 -4.33 1.00 -1.91
C SER A 75 -2.99 1.00 -1.17
N GLY A 76 -2.10 0.04 -1.48
CA GLY A 76 -0.76 -0.02 -0.90
C GLY A 76 0.02 1.27 -1.13
N PHE A 77 0.09 1.73 -2.38
CA PHE A 77 0.78 2.98 -2.73
C PHE A 77 0.17 4.20 -2.03
N TYR A 78 -1.17 4.27 -1.94
CA TYR A 78 -1.85 5.36 -1.25
C TYR A 78 -1.60 5.37 0.26
N ILE A 79 -1.62 4.20 0.91
CA ILE A 79 -1.36 4.10 2.36
C ILE A 79 0.09 4.49 2.67
N TYR A 80 1.07 4.01 1.89
CA TYR A 80 2.47 4.39 2.08
C TYR A 80 2.74 5.87 1.81
N SER A 81 2.11 6.44 0.77
CA SER A 81 2.22 7.86 0.48
C SER A 81 1.56 8.73 1.56
N LEU A 82 0.41 8.34 2.10
CA LEU A 82 -0.25 9.07 3.18
C LEU A 82 0.45 8.93 4.53
N SER A 83 1.00 7.78 4.88
CA SER A 83 1.57 7.57 6.22
C SER A 83 3.01 8.02 6.38
N SER A 84 3.84 7.98 5.33
CA SER A 84 5.28 8.27 5.45
C SER A 84 5.70 9.57 4.77
N LYS A 85 6.00 10.61 5.58
CA LYS A 85 6.64 11.85 5.09
C LYS A 85 8.00 11.58 4.43
N LYS A 86 8.72 10.54 4.88
CA LYS A 86 10.01 10.13 4.31
C LYS A 86 9.81 9.56 2.90
N PHE A 87 8.83 8.68 2.73
CA PHE A 87 8.47 8.12 1.42
C PHE A 87 8.06 9.21 0.45
N ARG A 88 7.19 10.16 0.84
CA ARG A 88 6.83 11.31 -0.01
C ARG A 88 8.03 12.13 -0.45
N ARG A 89 8.99 12.38 0.45
CA ARG A 89 10.20 13.14 0.15
C ARG A 89 11.11 12.41 -0.83
N GLU A 90 11.30 11.10 -0.66
CA GLU A 90 12.11 10.27 -1.56
C GLU A 90 11.43 10.07 -2.92
N PHE A 91 10.10 9.89 -2.95
CA PHE A 91 9.31 9.81 -4.17
C PHE A 91 9.31 11.11 -4.96
N LEU A 92 9.15 12.27 -4.32
CA LEU A 92 9.28 13.56 -5.01
C LEU A 92 10.71 13.81 -5.51
N ALA A 93 11.72 13.30 -4.81
CA ALA A 93 13.12 13.39 -5.21
C ALA A 93 13.46 12.53 -6.43
N SER A 94 12.74 11.44 -6.69
CA SER A 94 12.93 10.60 -7.88
C SER A 94 12.28 11.20 -9.13
N ILE A 95 11.33 12.12 -8.99
CA ILE A 95 10.72 12.84 -10.13
C ILE A 95 11.71 13.92 -10.63
N PRO A 96 12.18 13.85 -11.89
CA PRO A 96 13.23 14.75 -12.41
C PRO A 96 12.89 16.24 -12.30
N ARG A 97 11.60 16.55 -12.42
CA ARG A 97 11.03 17.91 -12.36
C ARG A 97 11.07 18.51 -10.95
N PHE A 98 11.07 17.68 -9.91
CA PHE A 98 11.00 18.08 -8.51
C PHE A 98 12.31 17.84 -7.76
N LYS A 99 13.45 17.66 -8.47
CA LYS A 99 14.77 17.51 -7.82
C LYS A 99 15.00 18.66 -6.85
N PRO A 100 14.87 18.43 -5.54
CA PRO A 100 14.97 19.51 -4.61
C PRO A 100 16.44 19.89 -4.43
N TYR A 101 16.68 21.18 -4.24
CA TYR A 101 18.01 21.81 -4.24
C TYR A 101 18.99 21.18 -3.24
N TRP A 102 18.51 20.63 -2.11
CA TRP A 102 19.33 19.87 -1.14
C TRP A 102 19.91 18.55 -1.66
N LEU A 103 19.40 17.97 -2.77
CA LEU A 103 20.06 16.84 -3.45
C LEU A 103 21.23 17.27 -4.33
N LYS A 104 21.28 18.52 -4.78
CA LYS A 104 22.46 19.07 -5.48
C LYS A 104 23.62 19.27 -4.50
N GLU A 105 23.31 19.62 -3.26
CA GLU A 105 24.31 19.89 -2.22
C GLU A 105 24.93 18.61 -1.64
N LYS A 106 24.13 17.55 -1.40
CA LYS A 106 24.67 16.25 -0.96
C LYS A 106 25.64 15.61 -1.96
N ARG A 107 25.45 15.79 -3.27
CA ARG A 107 26.40 15.31 -4.29
C ARG A 107 27.75 16.03 -4.26
N ARG A 108 27.84 17.20 -3.61
CA ARG A 108 29.09 17.94 -3.45
C ARG A 108 29.97 17.38 -2.31
N TYR A 109 29.38 16.56 -1.42
CA TYR A 109 30.06 15.98 -0.25
C TYR A 109 30.10 14.44 -0.24
N LEU A 110 29.48 13.76 -1.22
CA LEU A 110 29.72 12.33 -1.43
C LEU A 110 31.06 12.17 -2.16
N PRO A 111 32.06 11.51 -1.56
CA PRO A 111 33.30 11.25 -2.27
C PRO A 111 32.98 10.33 -3.47
N ARG A 112 33.60 10.64 -4.62
CA ARG A 112 33.40 9.99 -5.92
C ARG A 112 33.95 8.54 -5.95
N PHE A 113 33.56 7.68 -5.01
CA PHE A 113 34.06 6.31 -4.91
C PHE A 113 33.13 5.25 -5.48
N ILE A 114 32.00 5.62 -6.10
CA ILE A 114 31.12 4.66 -6.78
C ILE A 114 30.94 5.12 -8.23
N ALA A 115 32.04 5.05 -8.98
CA ALA A 115 32.05 5.18 -10.42
C ALA A 115 33.21 4.35 -11.00
N VAL A 116 33.35 3.09 -10.58
CA VAL A 116 34.13 2.07 -11.30
C VAL A 116 33.50 0.69 -11.02
N ASN A 117 33.31 -0.06 -12.11
CA ASN A 117 32.68 -1.37 -12.31
C ASN A 117 31.16 -1.41 -12.42
#